data_AF-A0A832F4Y9-F1
#
_entry.id   AF-A0A832F4Y9-F1
#
_cell.length_a   1.000
_cell.length_b   1.000
_cell.length_c   1.000
_cell.angle_alpha   90.00
_cell.angle_beta   90.00
_cell.angle_gamma   90.00
#
_symmetry.space_group_name_H-M   'P 1'
#
loop_
_entity.id
_entity.type
_entity.pdbx_description
1 polymer ?
#
loop_
_entity_poly.entity_id
_entity_poly.type
_entity_poly.pdbx_seq_one_letter_code
_entity_poly.pdbx_strand_id
1 'polypeptide(L)'
;MNCGLHSKRFFCIPLVLSLVFAISESFGQPSQNTEKAFTVENYYRVKWGFADEFIQLWKTNHYPLLKKAAEAGDIIGIVAEKPILHSGEDTRWDFRVIITFKNASLAFDHGLTERYKKQLYPDLAKLAKEEKYRFQLLLAHWDVMTERVDLSK
;
A
#
# COMPACT_ATOMS: atom_id res chain seq x y z
N MET A 1 -20.89 -20.37 94.42
CA MET A 1 -20.63 -19.78 93.10
C MET A 1 -21.15 -20.73 92.03
N ASN A 2 -22.18 -20.27 91.32
CA ASN A 2 -22.73 -20.61 90.00
C ASN A 2 -22.08 -21.74 89.17
N CYS A 3 -22.87 -22.72 88.67
CA CYS A 3 -23.62 -22.72 87.38
C CYS A 3 -22.68 -23.12 86.21
N GLY A 4 -22.97 -23.96 85.22
CA GLY A 4 -24.13 -24.69 84.75
C GLY A 4 -23.89 -25.04 83.26
N LEU A 5 -24.42 -26.20 82.82
CA LEU A 5 -24.91 -26.55 81.47
C LEU A 5 -24.03 -26.62 80.19
N HIS A 6 -24.16 -27.80 79.56
CA HIS A 6 -24.46 -28.11 78.13
C HIS A 6 -23.37 -28.18 77.03
N SER A 7 -23.14 -29.44 76.61
CA SER A 7 -23.16 -30.02 75.25
C SER A 7 -23.05 -29.08 74.05
N LYS A 8 -22.11 -29.42 73.13
CA LYS A 8 -22.29 -29.29 71.67
C LYS A 8 -21.34 -30.24 70.93
N ARG A 9 -21.92 -31.17 70.17
CA ARG A 9 -21.23 -32.02 69.18
C ARG A 9 -20.93 -31.15 67.96
N PHE A 10 -19.67 -31.07 67.54
CA PHE A 10 -19.28 -30.40 66.30
C PHE A 10 -19.16 -31.43 65.17
N PHE A 11 -20.08 -31.33 64.21
CA PHE A 11 -20.01 -32.00 62.92
C PHE A 11 -19.16 -31.11 62.00
N CYS A 12 -17.93 -31.53 61.68
CA CYS A 12 -17.12 -30.83 60.68
C CYS A 12 -17.55 -31.30 59.28
N ILE A 13 -18.23 -30.43 58.54
CA ILE A 13 -18.44 -30.58 57.10
C ILE A 13 -17.20 -30.00 56.40
N PRO A 14 -16.48 -30.74 55.54
CA PRO A 14 -15.43 -30.14 54.74
C PRO A 14 -16.07 -29.34 53.60
N LEU A 15 -15.85 -28.02 53.62
CA LEU A 15 -16.15 -27.13 52.50
C LEU A 15 -15.11 -27.40 51.39
N VAL A 16 -15.48 -28.20 50.39
CA VAL A 16 -14.68 -28.38 49.17
C VAL A 16 -14.86 -27.14 48.31
N LEU A 17 -13.86 -26.26 48.32
CA LEU A 17 -13.82 -25.07 47.48
C LEU A 17 -13.27 -25.47 46.09
N SER A 18 -14.17 -25.77 45.14
CA SER A 18 -13.78 -26.01 43.74
C SER A 18 -13.39 -24.68 43.08
N LEU A 19 -12.10 -24.47 42.89
CA LEU A 19 -11.55 -23.37 42.09
C LEU A 19 -11.71 -23.72 40.61
N VAL A 20 -12.74 -23.17 39.95
CA VAL A 20 -12.87 -23.24 38.49
C VAL A 20 -12.07 -22.08 37.90
N PHE A 21 -10.87 -22.37 37.41
CA PHE A 21 -10.11 -21.43 36.58
C PHE A 21 -10.83 -21.29 35.23
N ALA A 22 -11.49 -20.15 35.01
CA ALA A 22 -12.00 -19.80 33.70
C ALA A 22 -10.81 -19.43 32.80
N ILE A 23 -10.43 -20.35 31.91
CA ILE A 23 -9.47 -20.06 30.84
C ILE A 23 -10.19 -19.11 29.88
N SER A 24 -9.89 -17.83 30.01
CA SER A 24 -10.29 -16.84 29.02
C SER A 24 -9.41 -17.03 27.80
N GLU A 25 -9.84 -17.84 26.84
CA GLU A 25 -9.29 -17.75 25.48
C GLU A 25 -9.67 -16.39 24.92
N SER A 26 -8.77 -15.42 25.06
CA SER A 26 -8.84 -14.18 24.32
C SER A 26 -8.59 -14.50 22.85
N PHE A 27 -9.67 -14.84 22.13
CA PHE A 27 -9.68 -14.79 20.67
C PHE A 27 -9.40 -13.35 20.29
N GLY A 28 -8.15 -13.08 19.87
CA GLY A 28 -7.83 -11.83 19.21
C GLY A 28 -8.77 -11.69 18.01
N GLN A 29 -9.64 -10.67 18.04
CA GLN A 29 -10.38 -10.29 16.85
C GLN A 29 -9.34 -10.12 15.73
N PRO A 30 -9.49 -10.77 14.56
CA PRO A 30 -8.70 -10.37 13.42
C PRO A 30 -8.98 -8.88 13.24
N SER A 31 -7.96 -8.04 13.41
CA SER A 31 -8.06 -6.65 13.01
C SER A 31 -8.61 -6.70 11.60
N GLN A 32 -9.79 -6.15 11.36
CA GLN A 32 -10.23 -5.88 10.00
C GLN A 32 -9.19 -4.90 9.47
N ASN A 33 -8.15 -5.45 8.85
CA ASN A 33 -7.20 -4.71 8.06
C ASN A 33 -8.02 -4.28 6.85
N THR A 34 -8.82 -3.23 7.05
CA THR A 34 -9.38 -2.44 5.97
C THR A 34 -8.15 -1.83 5.33
N GLU A 35 -7.55 -2.60 4.42
CA GLU A 35 -6.30 -2.18 3.80
C GLU A 35 -6.58 -0.84 3.13
N LYS A 36 -6.02 0.22 3.71
CA LYS A 36 -6.26 1.58 3.26
C LYS A 36 -5.65 1.72 1.87
N ALA A 37 -6.35 2.47 1.01
CA ALA A 37 -5.80 2.90 -0.25
C ALA A 37 -4.43 3.56 -0.03
N PHE A 38 -3.50 3.27 -0.93
CA PHE A 38 -2.10 3.68 -0.79
C PHE A 38 -1.70 4.49 -2.02
N THR A 39 -1.21 5.71 -1.84
CA THR A 39 -0.86 6.61 -2.95
C THR A 39 0.65 6.81 -3.04
N VAL A 40 1.17 6.68 -4.25
CA VAL A 40 2.56 6.97 -4.58
C VAL A 40 2.61 7.96 -5.74
N GLU A 41 3.34 9.05 -5.54
CA GLU A 41 3.67 10.01 -6.58
C GLU A 41 5.05 9.68 -7.16
N ASN A 42 5.11 9.49 -8.47
CA ASN A 42 6.31 9.16 -9.22
C ASN A 42 6.74 10.41 -9.96
N TYR A 43 7.88 10.98 -9.59
CA TYR A 43 8.42 12.18 -10.21
C TYR A 43 9.57 11.83 -11.14
N TYR A 44 9.63 12.54 -12.27
CA TYR A 44 10.64 12.36 -13.29
C TYR A 44 11.24 13.71 -13.67
N ARG A 45 12.57 13.82 -13.60
CA ARG A 45 13.34 14.90 -14.21
C ARG A 45 14.09 14.34 -15.40
N VAL A 46 13.88 14.93 -16.57
CA VAL A 46 14.32 14.46 -17.88
C VAL A 46 15.37 15.41 -18.46
N LYS A 47 16.27 14.88 -19.27
CA LYS A 47 17.21 15.67 -20.07
C LYS A 47 16.46 16.73 -20.88
N TRP A 48 17.01 17.94 -20.94
CA TRP A 48 16.45 19.04 -21.72
C TRP A 48 16.20 18.62 -23.17
N GLY A 49 15.01 18.95 -23.70
CA GLY A 49 14.58 18.58 -25.05
C GLY A 49 13.94 17.20 -25.20
N PHE A 50 13.98 16.34 -24.17
CA PHE A 50 13.50 14.94 -24.25
C PHE A 50 12.21 14.66 -23.46
N ALA A 51 11.61 15.66 -22.80
CA ALA A 51 10.45 15.45 -21.93
C ALA A 51 9.25 14.83 -22.67
N ASP A 52 8.86 15.37 -23.83
CA ASP A 52 7.72 14.83 -24.57
C ASP A 52 8.01 13.44 -25.15
N GLU A 53 9.25 13.15 -25.55
CA GLU A 53 9.67 11.81 -25.98
C GLU A 53 9.60 10.79 -24.84
N PHE A 54 10.09 11.17 -23.65
CA PHE A 54 9.98 10.35 -22.44
C PHE A 54 8.51 10.05 -22.11
N ILE A 55 7.64 11.07 -22.13
CA ILE A 55 6.21 10.92 -21.86
C ILE A 55 5.55 10.03 -22.91
N GLN A 56 5.91 10.18 -24.18
CA GLN A 56 5.36 9.35 -25.26
C GLN A 56 5.75 7.88 -25.08
N LEU A 57 7.02 7.59 -24.75
CA LEU A 57 7.47 6.23 -24.44
C LEU A 57 6.75 5.69 -23.19
N TRP A 58 6.61 6.48 -22.13
CA TRP A 58 5.89 6.08 -20.91
C TRP A 58 4.44 5.73 -21.22
N LYS A 59 3.76 6.55 -22.03
CA LYS A 59 2.37 6.35 -22.46
C LYS A 59 2.20 5.11 -23.33
N THR A 60 3.16 4.81 -24.20
CA THR A 60 3.08 3.64 -25.10
C THR A 60 3.42 2.34 -24.38
N ASN A 61 4.41 2.35 -23.48
CA ASN A 61 5.02 1.12 -22.96
C ASN A 61 4.66 0.81 -21.51
N HIS A 62 4.45 1.83 -20.68
CA HIS A 62 4.21 1.63 -19.25
C HIS A 62 2.72 1.78 -18.88
N TYR A 63 2.06 2.82 -19.39
CA TYR A 63 0.66 3.10 -19.08
C TYR A 63 -0.31 1.93 -19.35
N PRO A 64 -0.21 1.17 -20.47
CA PRO A 64 -1.14 0.06 -20.72
C PRO A 64 -1.08 -1.03 -19.67
N LEU A 65 0.09 -1.26 -19.05
CA LEU A 65 0.25 -2.22 -17.96
C LEU A 65 -0.48 -1.76 -16.70
N LEU A 66 -0.34 -0.48 -16.33
CA LEU A 66 -1.06 0.10 -15.19
C LEU A 66 -2.57 0.10 -15.43
N LYS A 67 -3.00 0.35 -16.66
CA LYS A 67 -4.41 0.26 -17.03
C LYS A 67 -4.97 -1.15 -16.82
N LYS A 68 -4.21 -2.21 -17.15
CA LYS A 68 -4.61 -3.59 -16.87
C LYS A 68 -4.71 -3.90 -15.38
N ALA A 69 -3.78 -3.39 -14.57
CA ALA A 69 -3.87 -3.49 -13.12
C ALA A 69 -5.08 -2.73 -12.56
N ALA A 70 -5.44 -1.58 -13.16
CA ALA A 70 -6.64 -0.83 -12.79
C ALA A 70 -7.93 -1.57 -13.19
N GLU A 71 -7.98 -2.17 -14.38
CA GLU A 71 -9.09 -3.02 -14.82
C GLU A 71 -9.30 -4.23 -13.89
N ALA A 72 -8.22 -4.75 -13.28
CA ALA A 72 -8.28 -5.81 -12.28
C ALA A 72 -8.66 -5.33 -10.86
N GLY A 73 -8.74 -4.02 -10.63
CA GLY A 73 -9.09 -3.42 -9.34
C GLY A 73 -7.92 -3.29 -8.35
N ASP A 74 -6.69 -3.55 -8.78
CA ASP A 74 -5.51 -3.40 -7.92
C ASP A 74 -5.03 -1.95 -7.84
N ILE A 75 -5.22 -1.20 -8.92
CA ILE A 75 -5.04 0.26 -8.99
C ILE A 75 -6.41 0.91 -9.08
N ILE A 76 -6.66 1.89 -8.22
CA ILE A 76 -7.95 2.59 -8.13
C ILE A 76 -7.87 4.05 -8.62
N GLY A 77 -6.68 4.53 -9.00
CA GLY A 77 -6.50 5.84 -9.61
C GLY A 77 -5.14 6.01 -10.26
N ILE A 78 -5.11 6.64 -11.44
CA ILE A 78 -3.89 7.02 -12.15
C ILE A 78 -4.10 8.45 -12.66
N VAL A 79 -3.25 9.38 -12.24
CA VAL A 79 -3.24 10.76 -12.70
C VAL A 79 -1.85 11.10 -13.18
N ALA A 80 -1.72 11.79 -14.30
CA ALA A 80 -0.43 12.20 -14.84
C ALA A 80 -0.45 13.70 -15.15
N GLU A 81 0.61 14.40 -14.76
CA GLU A 81 0.73 15.85 -14.86
C GLU A 81 2.13 16.23 -15.32
N LYS A 82 2.24 17.40 -15.96
CA LYS A 82 3.52 18.07 -16.21
C LYS A 82 3.38 19.55 -15.86
N PRO A 83 4.44 20.25 -15.43
CA PRO A 83 4.35 21.67 -15.18
C PRO A 83 4.04 22.43 -16.47
N ILE A 84 3.21 23.46 -16.36
CA ILE A 84 2.97 24.41 -17.46
C ILE A 84 4.05 25.50 -17.46
N LEU A 85 4.58 25.85 -16.28
CA LEU A 85 5.63 26.84 -16.07
C LEU A 85 6.90 26.17 -15.55
N HIS A 86 8.06 26.75 -15.88
CA HIS A 86 9.35 26.25 -15.44
C HIS A 86 9.61 26.58 -13.96
N SER A 87 10.23 25.63 -13.25
CA SER A 87 10.89 25.86 -11.95
C SER A 87 12.41 25.98 -12.14
N GLY A 88 13.16 26.27 -11.07
CA GLY A 88 14.63 26.26 -11.11
C GLY A 88 15.20 24.88 -11.47
N GLU A 89 16.41 24.82 -12.03
CA GLU A 89 17.00 23.55 -12.50
C GLU A 89 17.15 22.50 -11.39
N ASP A 90 17.41 22.94 -10.17
CA ASP A 90 17.57 22.11 -8.98
C ASP A 90 16.25 21.55 -8.42
N THR A 91 15.15 22.21 -8.73
CA THR A 91 13.81 21.94 -8.16
C THR A 91 12.79 21.48 -9.19
N ARG A 92 13.12 21.56 -10.49
CA ARG A 92 12.20 21.17 -11.56
C ARG A 92 11.96 19.66 -11.59
N TRP A 93 10.75 19.32 -11.97
CA TRP A 93 10.33 18.02 -12.45
C TRP A 93 9.66 18.24 -13.80
N ASP A 94 9.69 17.26 -14.70
CA ASP A 94 9.16 17.41 -16.06
C ASP A 94 7.90 16.56 -16.28
N PHE A 95 7.72 15.51 -15.47
CA PHE A 95 6.54 14.65 -15.49
C PHE A 95 6.29 14.05 -14.11
N ARG A 96 5.02 13.95 -13.71
CA ARG A 96 4.56 13.32 -12.48
C ARG A 96 3.45 12.32 -12.79
N VAL A 97 3.49 11.16 -12.15
CA VAL A 97 2.38 10.20 -12.16
C VAL A 97 1.99 9.83 -10.74
N ILE A 98 0.74 10.07 -10.39
CA ILE A 98 0.15 9.73 -9.09
C ILE A 98 -0.64 8.44 -9.28
N ILE A 99 -0.24 7.39 -8.57
CA ILE A 99 -0.90 6.09 -8.61
C ILE A 99 -1.50 5.82 -7.23
N THR A 100 -2.80 5.55 -7.20
CA THR A 100 -3.49 5.10 -5.99
C THR A 100 -3.80 3.63 -6.13
N PHE A 101 -3.19 2.82 -5.27
CA PHE A 101 -3.36 1.38 -5.17
C PHE A 101 -4.47 1.08 -4.17
N LYS A 102 -5.12 -0.08 -4.33
CA LYS A 102 -6.13 -0.57 -3.38
C LYS A 102 -5.55 -0.74 -1.98
N ASN A 103 -4.28 -1.12 -1.87
CA ASN A 103 -3.55 -1.29 -0.62
C ASN A 103 -2.03 -1.13 -0.82
N ALA A 104 -1.29 -1.04 0.29
CA ALA A 104 0.16 -0.93 0.27
C ALA A 104 0.88 -2.17 -0.29
N SER A 105 0.34 -3.38 -0.06
CA SER A 105 0.93 -4.62 -0.56
C SER A 105 1.07 -4.61 -2.09
N LEU A 106 0.02 -4.16 -2.78
CA LEU A 106 -0.01 -4.01 -4.23
C LEU A 106 0.95 -2.93 -4.73
N ALA A 107 1.13 -1.83 -3.98
CA ALA A 107 2.07 -0.77 -4.35
C ALA A 107 3.53 -1.25 -4.38
N PHE A 108 3.87 -2.25 -3.57
CA PHE A 108 5.21 -2.82 -3.48
C PHE A 108 5.34 -4.20 -4.16
N ASP A 109 4.31 -4.66 -4.87
CA ASP A 109 4.35 -5.91 -5.64
C ASP A 109 5.06 -5.68 -6.99
N HIS A 110 6.30 -6.15 -7.09
CA HIS A 110 7.08 -6.14 -8.34
C HIS A 110 6.41 -6.92 -9.48
N GLY A 111 5.51 -7.86 -9.18
CA GLY A 111 4.78 -8.67 -10.15
C GLY A 111 3.47 -8.04 -10.63
N LEU A 112 3.03 -6.93 -10.04
CA LEU A 112 1.72 -6.32 -10.27
C LEU A 112 1.41 -6.15 -11.76
N THR A 113 2.37 -5.60 -12.51
CA THR A 113 2.23 -5.32 -13.94
C THR A 113 2.86 -6.37 -14.85
N GLU A 114 3.86 -7.12 -14.37
CA GLU A 114 4.66 -8.05 -15.19
C GLU A 114 3.79 -9.11 -15.88
N ARG A 115 2.76 -9.59 -15.18
CA ARG A 115 1.80 -10.59 -15.70
C ARG A 115 1.06 -10.15 -16.96
N TYR A 116 0.98 -8.85 -17.24
CA TYR A 116 0.28 -8.32 -18.42
C TYR A 116 1.19 -8.14 -19.64
N LYS A 117 2.52 -8.17 -19.49
CA LYS A 117 3.44 -7.85 -20.60
C LYS A 117 3.21 -8.73 -21.83
N LYS A 118 3.15 -10.05 -21.65
CA LYS A 118 2.91 -11.02 -22.74
C LYS A 118 1.53 -10.86 -23.39
N GLN A 119 0.56 -10.29 -22.69
CA GLN A 119 -0.80 -10.07 -23.22
C GLN A 119 -0.85 -8.81 -24.10
N LEU A 120 -0.08 -7.78 -23.74
CA LEU A 120 -0.13 -6.48 -24.41
C LEU A 120 0.95 -6.32 -25.49
N TYR A 121 2.11 -6.95 -25.33
CA TYR A 121 3.28 -6.73 -26.16
C TYR A 121 3.71 -8.02 -26.86
N PRO A 122 3.47 -8.15 -28.18
CA PRO A 122 3.90 -9.33 -28.93
C PRO A 122 5.43 -9.39 -29.11
N ASP A 123 6.10 -8.24 -29.10
CA ASP A 123 7.56 -8.14 -29.20
C ASP A 123 8.15 -7.61 -27.88
N LEU A 124 8.55 -8.53 -27.01
CA LEU A 124 9.16 -8.21 -25.72
C LEU A 124 10.59 -7.67 -25.85
N ALA A 125 11.30 -8.01 -26.92
CA ALA A 125 12.66 -7.51 -27.14
C ALA A 125 12.62 -6.01 -27.50
N LYS A 126 11.67 -5.62 -28.34
CA LYS A 126 11.37 -4.21 -28.61
C LYS A 126 10.98 -3.46 -27.34
N LEU A 127 10.03 -3.98 -26.56
CA LEU A 127 9.61 -3.36 -25.29
C LEU A 127 10.81 -3.15 -24.36
N ALA A 128 11.66 -4.16 -24.18
CA ALA A 128 12.83 -4.07 -23.31
C ALA A 128 13.84 -3.00 -23.80
N LYS A 129 14.07 -2.92 -25.13
CA LYS A 129 14.94 -1.90 -25.72
C LYS A 129 14.40 -0.49 -25.51
N GLU A 130 13.10 -0.29 -25.73
CA GLU A 130 12.46 1.01 -25.59
C GLU A 130 12.36 1.46 -24.13
N GLU A 131 12.04 0.55 -23.20
CA GLU A 131 12.05 0.85 -21.76
C GLU A 131 13.45 1.21 -21.28
N LYS A 132 14.47 0.47 -21.71
CA LYS A 132 15.87 0.83 -21.42
C LYS A 132 16.20 2.23 -21.92
N TYR A 133 15.81 2.56 -23.15
CA TYR A 133 16.03 3.88 -23.72
C TYR A 133 15.26 4.97 -22.96
N ARG A 134 13.99 4.74 -22.60
CA ARG A 134 13.19 5.67 -21.79
C ARG A 134 13.89 6.02 -20.49
N PHE A 135 14.49 5.05 -19.79
CA PHE A 135 15.27 5.31 -18.57
C PHE A 135 16.57 6.08 -18.82
N GLN A 136 17.22 5.89 -19.98
CA GLN A 136 18.41 6.68 -20.35
C GLN A 136 18.12 8.17 -20.53
N LEU A 137 16.87 8.57 -20.74
CA LEU A 137 16.47 9.98 -20.85
C LEU A 137 16.38 10.70 -19.50
N LEU A 138 16.34 9.96 -18.39
CA LEU A 138 16.20 10.53 -17.06
C LEU A 138 17.50 11.16 -16.54
N LEU A 139 17.34 12.28 -15.84
CA LEU A 139 18.35 12.86 -14.95
C LEU A 139 18.11 12.43 -13.50
N ALA A 140 16.84 12.30 -13.10
CA ALA A 140 16.46 11.81 -11.77
C ALA A 140 15.04 11.21 -11.82
N HIS A 141 14.78 10.30 -10.89
CA HIS A 141 13.46 9.77 -10.59
C HIS A 141 13.38 9.51 -9.08
N TRP A 142 12.26 9.88 -8.48
CA TRP A 142 12.00 9.63 -7.06
C TRP A 142 10.51 9.40 -6.85
N ASP A 143 10.21 8.62 -5.81
CA ASP A 143 8.85 8.27 -5.43
C ASP A 143 8.54 8.85 -4.05
N VAL A 144 7.33 9.39 -3.91
CA VAL A 144 6.84 9.99 -2.66
C VAL A 144 5.55 9.30 -2.27
N MET A 145 5.56 8.66 -1.09
CA MET A 145 4.34 8.15 -0.48
C MET A 145 3.54 9.33 0.07
N THR A 146 2.26 9.40 -0.26
CA THR A 146 1.38 10.47 0.23
C THR A 146 0.12 9.89 0.86
N GLU A 147 -0.40 10.59 1.86
CA GLU A 147 -1.71 10.32 2.44
C GLU A 147 -2.65 11.49 2.14
N ARG A 148 -3.94 11.20 2.06
CA ARG A 148 -4.95 12.26 1.94
C ARG A 148 -5.28 12.80 3.32
N VAL A 149 -5.10 14.10 3.50
CA VAL A 149 -5.53 14.83 4.70
C VAL A 149 -6.92 15.38 4.47
N ASP A 150 -7.88 14.98 5.31
CA ASP A 150 -9.23 15.56 5.31
C ASP A 150 -9.24 16.89 6.07
N LEU A 151 -9.59 17.96 5.36
CA LEU A 151 -9.63 19.33 5.90
C LEU A 151 -11.03 19.76 6.35
N SER A 152 -12.04 18.88 6.28
CA SER A 152 -13.44 19.21 6.59
C SER A 152 -13.80 19.20 8.08
N LYS A 153 -12.80 19.11 8.97
CA LYS A 153 -12.98 19.07 10.43
C LYS A 153 -12.66 20.39 11.10
#